data_AF-A0AAV7XMB8-F1
#
_entry.id   AF-A0AAV7XMB8-F1
#
_cell.length_a   1.000
_cell.length_b   1.000
_cell.length_c   1.000
_cell.angle_alpha   90.00
_cell.angle_beta   90.00
_cell.angle_gamma   90.00
#
_symmetry.space_group_name_H-M   'P 1'
#
loop_
_entity.id
_entity.type
_entity.pdbx_description
1 polymer ?
#
loop_
_entity_poly.entity_id
_entity_poly.type
_entity_poly.pdbx_seq_one_letter_code
_entity_poly.pdbx_strand_id
1 'polypeptide(L)'
;MPKFQAANLVFTYYMIKISDLLDTVFFVLRKKHGHVSFLHVYHHAGMVVVGFLACKFSLNGHFVLLGIVNSFVHVVMYTYYLATALFPDRKPGIRVKKALTLIQLAQFCVLLVHEALPLFQPSCRVQKFWCFALVVQYSFMITLFSDFYVKAYASPTKSKPS
;
A
#
# COMPACT_ATOMS: atom_id res chain seq x y z
N MET A 1 30.25 3.20 -2.49
CA MET A 1 29.50 3.42 -1.24
C MET A 1 27.96 3.52 -1.38
N PRO A 2 27.32 4.10 -2.43
CA PRO A 2 25.85 4.29 -2.44
C PRO A 2 25.02 3.00 -2.65
N LYS A 3 25.56 1.97 -3.31
CA LYS A 3 24.84 0.71 -3.57
C LYS A 3 24.51 -0.09 -2.29
N PHE A 4 25.40 -0.04 -1.29
CA PHE A 4 25.22 -0.78 -0.04
C PHE A 4 24.12 -0.15 0.83
N GLN A 5 24.02 1.18 0.81
CA GLN A 5 22.95 1.92 1.49
C GLN A 5 21.58 1.62 0.86
N ALA A 6 21.49 1.60 -0.47
CA ALA A 6 20.26 1.24 -1.17
C ALA A 6 19.82 -0.20 -0.88
N ALA A 7 20.76 -1.16 -0.89
CA ALA A 7 20.46 -2.55 -0.55
C ALA A 7 19.95 -2.70 0.89
N ASN A 8 20.57 -2.03 1.86
CA ASN A 8 20.11 -2.02 3.25
C ASN A 8 18.71 -1.40 3.39
N LEU A 9 18.41 -0.34 2.64
CA LEU A 9 17.09 0.29 2.66
C LEU A 9 16.01 -0.66 2.11
N VAL A 10 16.28 -1.34 0.99
CA VAL A 10 15.36 -2.32 0.40
C VAL A 10 15.14 -3.50 1.34
N PHE A 11 16.21 -4.01 1.97
CA PHE A 11 16.11 -5.08 2.96
C PHE A 11 15.30 -4.65 4.20
N THR A 12 15.56 -3.45 4.72
CA THR A 12 14.82 -2.89 5.85
C THR A 12 13.34 -2.76 5.51
N TYR A 13 13.02 -2.25 4.32
CA TYR A 13 11.65 -2.16 3.82
C TYR A 13 10.97 -3.54 3.74
N TYR A 14 11.68 -4.55 3.24
CA TYR A 14 11.18 -5.93 3.21
C TYR A 14 10.84 -6.47 4.61
N MET A 15 11.73 -6.26 5.59
CA MET A 15 11.48 -6.65 6.98
C MET A 15 10.27 -5.93 7.59
N ILE A 16 10.06 -4.65 7.25
CA ILE A 16 8.85 -3.90 7.64
C ILE A 16 7.61 -4.56 7.04
N LYS A 17 7.62 -4.91 5.74
CA LYS A 17 6.45 -5.57 5.10
C LYS A 17 6.12 -6.93 5.70
N ILE A 18 7.13 -7.69 6.15
CA ILE A 18 6.88 -8.92 6.94
C ILE A 18 6.21 -8.58 8.26
N SER A 19 6.67 -7.53 8.94
CA SER A 19 6.11 -7.09 10.23
C SER A 19 4.65 -6.61 10.08
N ASP A 20 4.30 -5.97 8.96
CA ASP A 20 2.93 -5.56 8.63
C ASP A 20 1.95 -6.76 8.58
N LEU A 21 2.42 -8.01 8.42
CA LEU A 21 1.56 -9.20 8.50
C LEU A 21 0.95 -9.39 9.89
N LEU A 22 1.56 -8.84 10.94
CA LEU A 22 1.05 -8.88 12.30
C LEU A 22 -0.32 -8.18 12.42
N ASP A 23 -0.65 -7.21 11.56
CA ASP A 23 -1.98 -6.59 11.51
C ASP A 23 -3.07 -7.65 11.31
N THR A 24 -2.83 -8.60 10.40
CA THR A 24 -3.74 -9.70 10.13
C THR A 24 -3.88 -10.61 11.34
N VAL A 25 -2.77 -10.91 12.02
CA VAL A 25 -2.76 -11.70 13.27
C VAL A 25 -3.62 -10.99 14.33
N PHE A 26 -3.42 -9.69 14.55
CA PHE A 26 -4.21 -8.93 15.51
C PHE A 26 -5.70 -8.85 15.14
N PHE A 27 -6.05 -8.73 13.86
CA PHE A 27 -7.45 -8.75 13.43
C PHE A 27 -8.12 -10.09 13.68
N VAL A 28 -7.43 -11.20 13.41
CA VAL A 28 -7.94 -12.56 13.69
C VAL A 28 -8.08 -12.78 15.19
N LEU A 29 -7.06 -12.45 15.98
CA LEU A 29 -7.09 -12.61 17.44
C LEU A 29 -8.19 -11.76 18.10
N ARG A 30 -8.46 -10.55 17.59
CA ARG A 30 -9.54 -9.68 18.06
C ARG A 30 -10.91 -10.01 17.44
N LYS A 31 -11.02 -11.09 16.66
CA LYS A 31 -12.24 -11.53 15.95
C LYS A 31 -12.85 -10.44 15.04
N LYS A 32 -12.02 -9.55 14.49
CA LYS A 32 -12.42 -8.45 13.60
C LYS A 32 -12.39 -8.89 12.12
N HIS A 33 -13.16 -9.92 11.78
CA HIS A 33 -13.16 -10.52 10.44
C HIS A 33 -13.50 -9.52 9.32
N GLY A 34 -14.30 -8.50 9.59
CA GLY A 34 -14.61 -7.45 8.61
C GLY A 34 -13.42 -6.61 8.14
N HIS A 35 -12.29 -6.65 8.87
CA HIS A 35 -11.05 -5.98 8.47
C HIS A 35 -10.14 -6.87 7.61
N VAL A 36 -10.29 -8.20 7.69
CA VAL A 36 -9.54 -9.17 6.89
C VAL A 36 -10.25 -9.36 5.54
N SER A 37 -10.24 -8.31 4.73
CA SER A 37 -10.82 -8.33 3.38
C SER A 37 -9.88 -8.97 2.36
N PHE A 38 -10.41 -9.36 1.21
CA PHE A 38 -9.58 -9.79 0.07
C PHE A 38 -8.51 -8.75 -0.28
N LEU A 39 -8.87 -7.46 -0.33
CA LEU A 39 -7.94 -6.36 -0.58
C LEU A 39 -6.79 -6.34 0.43
N HIS A 40 -7.11 -6.50 1.72
CA HIS A 40 -6.11 -6.53 2.80
C HIS A 40 -5.13 -7.69 2.59
N VAL A 41 -5.64 -8.92 2.48
CA VAL A 41 -4.79 -10.12 2.38
C VAL A 41 -3.95 -10.09 1.10
N TYR A 42 -4.57 -9.75 -0.03
CA TYR A 42 -3.89 -9.66 -1.32
C TYR A 42 -2.78 -8.61 -1.30
N HIS A 43 -3.04 -7.43 -0.76
CA HIS A 43 -2.04 -6.37 -0.63
C HIS A 43 -0.88 -6.78 0.29
N HIS A 44 -1.16 -7.23 1.51
CA HIS A 44 -0.10 -7.57 2.46
C HIS A 44 0.76 -8.76 1.99
N ALA A 45 0.14 -9.80 1.42
CA ALA A 45 0.90 -10.91 0.83
C ALA A 45 1.71 -10.45 -0.40
N GLY A 46 1.11 -9.66 -1.29
CA GLY A 46 1.76 -9.12 -2.47
C GLY A 46 2.97 -8.24 -2.14
N MET A 47 2.87 -7.38 -1.13
CA MET A 47 3.96 -6.50 -0.71
C MET A 47 5.16 -7.27 -0.15
N VAL A 48 4.94 -8.40 0.53
CA VAL A 48 6.02 -9.29 0.99
C VAL A 48 6.70 -9.95 -0.21
N VAL A 49 5.94 -10.46 -1.18
CA VAL A 49 6.49 -11.05 -2.41
C VAL A 49 7.29 -10.03 -3.20
N VAL A 50 6.76 -8.82 -3.41
CA VAL A 50 7.46 -7.73 -4.09
C VAL A 50 8.73 -7.33 -3.34
N GLY A 51 8.69 -7.24 -2.01
CA GLY A 51 9.88 -6.94 -1.20
C GLY A 51 10.97 -8.01 -1.29
N PHE A 52 10.59 -9.29 -1.32
CA PHE A 52 11.53 -10.40 -1.54
C PHE A 52 12.17 -10.33 -2.93
N LEU A 53 11.36 -10.12 -3.98
CA LEU A 53 11.86 -9.96 -5.35
C LEU A 53 12.78 -8.74 -5.47
N ALA A 54 12.46 -7.64 -4.80
CA ALA A 54 13.31 -6.44 -4.77
C ALA A 54 14.67 -6.72 -4.14
N CYS A 55 14.73 -7.46 -3.03
CA CYS A 55 15.98 -7.92 -2.42
C CYS A 55 16.75 -8.86 -3.35
N LYS A 56 16.05 -9.86 -3.94
CA LYS A 56 16.66 -10.92 -4.76
C LYS A 56 17.25 -10.39 -6.07
N PHE A 57 16.55 -9.49 -6.75
CA PHE A 57 16.96 -8.93 -8.04
C PHE A 57 17.68 -7.58 -7.91
N SER A 58 17.98 -7.15 -6.69
CA SER A 58 18.66 -5.87 -6.41
C SER A 58 17.96 -4.68 -7.09
N LEU A 59 16.63 -4.64 -6.97
CA LEU A 59 15.79 -3.56 -7.51
C LEU A 59 16.04 -2.28 -6.72
N ASN A 60 17.05 -1.53 -7.15
CA ASN A 60 17.53 -0.31 -6.50
C ASN A 60 17.24 0.92 -7.39
N GLY A 61 17.58 2.12 -6.89
CA GLY A 61 17.46 3.37 -7.64
C GLY A 61 16.01 3.72 -7.91
N HIS A 62 15.54 3.53 -9.16
CA HIS A 62 14.19 3.87 -9.60
C HIS A 62 13.09 3.30 -8.68
N PHE A 63 13.23 2.02 -8.32
CA PHE A 63 12.25 1.29 -7.52
C PHE A 63 12.26 1.64 -6.02
N VAL A 64 13.29 2.33 -5.53
CA VAL A 64 13.37 2.72 -4.10
C VAL A 64 12.32 3.76 -3.75
N LEU A 65 11.88 4.57 -4.73
CA LEU A 65 10.84 5.56 -4.53
C LEU A 65 9.52 4.94 -4.06
N LEU A 66 9.20 3.73 -4.53
CA LEU A 66 8.06 2.93 -4.03
C LEU A 66 8.14 2.79 -2.51
N GLY A 67 9.28 2.33 -2.01
CA GLY A 67 9.48 2.08 -0.59
C GLY A 67 9.34 3.35 0.24
N ILE A 68 9.89 4.46 -0.23
CA ILE A 68 9.83 5.75 0.45
C ILE A 68 8.39 6.27 0.54
N VAL A 69 7.69 6.37 -0.60
CA VAL A 69 6.33 6.91 -0.66
C VAL A 69 5.36 6.01 0.11
N ASN A 70 5.48 4.68 -0.06
CA ASN A 70 4.65 3.74 0.67
C ASN A 70 4.87 3.85 2.18
N SER A 71 6.12 3.94 2.63
CA SER A 71 6.43 4.08 4.06
C SER A 71 5.85 5.38 4.63
N PHE A 72 5.93 6.49 3.90
CA PHE A 72 5.33 7.76 4.32
C PHE A 72 3.81 7.65 4.52
N VAL A 73 3.08 7.10 3.54
CA VAL A 73 1.63 6.92 3.66
C VAL A 73 1.27 5.91 4.75
N HIS A 74 2.06 4.84 4.92
CA HIS A 74 1.89 3.89 6.01
C HIS A 74 2.09 4.55 7.39
N VAL A 75 3.06 5.46 7.55
CA VAL A 75 3.22 6.24 8.80
C VAL A 75 1.95 7.03 9.11
N VAL A 76 1.37 7.72 8.11
CA VAL A 76 0.10 8.45 8.29
C VAL A 76 -1.04 7.51 8.67
N MET A 77 -1.15 6.38 7.99
CA MET A 77 -2.20 5.37 8.22
C MET A 77 -2.08 4.71 9.61
N TYR A 78 -0.88 4.29 10.02
CA TYR A 78 -0.65 3.69 11.32
C TYR A 78 -0.79 4.69 12.46
N THR A 79 -0.44 5.95 12.25
CA THR A 79 -0.71 7.03 13.21
C THR A 79 -2.22 7.18 13.45
N TYR A 80 -3.03 7.10 12.39
CA TYR A 80 -4.47 7.06 12.51
C TYR A 80 -4.96 5.85 13.32
N TYR A 81 -4.45 4.64 13.02
CA TYR A 81 -4.83 3.44 13.79
C TYR A 81 -4.43 3.53 15.26
N LEU A 82 -3.22 4.02 15.55
CA LEU A 82 -2.76 4.26 16.92
C LEU A 82 -3.69 5.25 17.65
N ALA A 83 -4.01 6.38 17.02
CA ALA A 83 -4.94 7.36 17.60
C ALA A 83 -6.31 6.75 17.91
N THR A 84 -6.85 5.91 17.01
CA THR A 84 -8.14 5.24 17.23
C THR A 84 -8.09 4.16 18.32
N ALA A 85 -6.91 3.60 18.59
CA ALA A 85 -6.70 2.63 19.66
C ALA A 85 -6.52 3.29 21.03
N LEU A 86 -5.83 4.44 21.09
CA LEU A 86 -5.60 5.20 22.33
C LEU A 86 -6.83 5.99 22.79
N PHE A 87 -7.63 6.51 21.86
CA PHE A 87 -8.80 7.33 22.18
C PHE A 87 -10.09 6.70 21.62
N PRO A 88 -10.56 5.58 22.20
CA PRO A 88 -11.74 4.87 21.71
C PRO A 88 -13.03 5.71 21.75
N ASP A 89 -13.12 6.69 22.65
CA ASP A 89 -14.27 7.61 22.78
C ASP A 89 -14.22 8.79 21.80
N ARG A 90 -13.06 9.03 21.16
CA ARG A 90 -12.83 10.12 20.19
C ARG A 90 -12.45 9.58 18.82
N LYS A 91 -13.22 8.61 18.32
CA LYS A 91 -12.97 8.03 17.00
C LYS A 91 -13.01 9.13 15.93
N PRO A 92 -11.96 9.29 15.12
CA PRO A 92 -11.95 10.34 14.11
C PRO A 92 -13.07 10.08 13.10
N GLY A 93 -13.73 11.16 12.69
CA GLY A 93 -14.92 11.10 11.84
C GLY A 93 -14.67 10.52 10.45
N ILE A 94 -15.75 10.24 9.73
CA ILE A 94 -15.73 9.62 8.39
C ILE A 94 -14.91 10.42 7.37
N ARG A 95 -14.79 11.75 7.54
CA ARG A 95 -13.97 12.61 6.65
C ARG A 95 -12.49 12.26 6.72
N VAL A 96 -11.97 11.96 7.91
CA VAL A 96 -10.56 11.55 8.09
C VAL A 96 -10.33 10.19 7.43
N LYS A 97 -11.26 9.24 7.61
CA LYS A 97 -11.20 7.94 6.94
C LYS A 97 -11.19 8.05 5.42
N LYS A 98 -12.07 8.90 4.86
CA LYS A 98 -12.10 9.20 3.41
C LYS A 98 -10.77 9.81 2.95
N ALA A 99 -10.23 10.78 3.68
CA ALA A 99 -8.95 11.41 3.34
C ALA A 99 -7.78 10.41 3.32
N LEU A 100 -7.72 9.49 4.30
CA LEU A 100 -6.72 8.43 4.33
C LEU A 100 -6.79 7.53 3.10
N THR A 101 -8.00 7.08 2.73
CA THR A 101 -8.19 6.27 1.52
C THR A 101 -7.82 7.04 0.25
N LEU A 102 -8.13 8.33 0.17
CA LEU A 102 -7.74 9.17 -0.97
C LEU A 102 -6.22 9.37 -1.08
N ILE A 103 -5.51 9.52 0.05
CA ILE A 103 -4.04 9.61 0.06
C ILE A 103 -3.42 8.31 -0.46
N GLN A 104 -3.95 7.15 -0.04
CA GLN A 104 -3.50 5.85 -0.54
C GLN A 104 -3.75 5.70 -2.05
N LEU A 105 -4.93 6.13 -2.53
CA LEU A 105 -5.25 6.10 -3.96
C LEU A 105 -4.33 7.02 -4.77
N ALA A 106 -4.10 8.24 -4.27
CA ALA A 106 -3.19 9.20 -4.89
C ALA A 106 -1.75 8.66 -4.97
N GLN A 107 -1.27 7.98 -3.91
CA GLN A 107 0.01 7.29 -3.94
C GLN A 107 0.07 6.29 -5.10
N PHE A 108 -0.93 5.43 -5.28
CA PHE A 108 -0.90 4.44 -6.36
C PHE A 108 -0.89 5.09 -7.74
N CYS A 109 -1.64 6.17 -7.95
CA CYS A 109 -1.63 6.92 -9.20
C CYS A 109 -0.24 7.53 -9.49
N VAL A 110 0.38 8.16 -8.50
CA VAL A 110 1.73 8.75 -8.64
C VAL A 110 2.77 7.67 -8.97
N LEU A 111 2.73 6.54 -8.25
CA LEU A 111 3.65 5.43 -8.49
C LEU A 111 3.41 4.74 -9.84
N LEU A 112 2.16 4.63 -10.30
CA LEU A 112 1.83 4.12 -11.61
C LEU A 112 2.45 4.97 -12.71
N VAL A 113 2.30 6.30 -12.64
CA VAL A 113 2.90 7.20 -13.63
C VAL A 113 4.43 7.09 -13.59
N HIS A 114 5.02 7.11 -12.39
CA HIS A 114 6.47 6.99 -12.22
C HIS A 114 7.05 5.72 -12.87
N GLU A 115 6.43 4.56 -12.65
CA GLU A 115 6.87 3.28 -13.24
C GLU A 115 6.54 3.15 -14.73
N ALA A 116 5.53 3.88 -15.22
CA ALA A 116 5.19 3.88 -16.64
C ALA A 116 6.19 4.69 -17.49
N LEU A 117 6.76 5.77 -16.95
CA LEU A 117 7.68 6.65 -17.69
C LEU A 117 8.87 5.92 -18.34
N PRO A 118 9.61 5.02 -17.66
CA PRO A 118 10.70 4.26 -18.28
C PRO A 118 10.28 3.38 -19.45
N LEU A 119 9.02 2.93 -19.51
CA LEU A 119 8.51 2.09 -20.59
C LEU A 119 8.47 2.84 -21.92
N PHE A 120 8.21 4.15 -21.88
CA PHE A 120 8.13 5.02 -23.05
C PHE A 120 9.44 5.71 -23.41
N GLN A 121 10.52 5.45 -22.66
CA GLN A 121 11.84 6.05 -22.89
C GLN A 121 12.83 4.97 -23.38
N PRO A 122 13.14 4.91 -24.69
CA PRO A 122 14.04 3.90 -25.26
C PRO A 122 15.46 3.96 -24.69
N SER A 123 15.93 5.16 -24.32
CA SER A 123 17.26 5.40 -23.76
C SER A 123 17.40 5.01 -22.28
N CYS A 124 16.29 4.74 -21.59
CA CYS A 124 16.31 4.39 -20.18
C CYS A 124 16.72 2.92 -19.98
N ARG A 125 17.76 2.69 -19.17
CA ARG A 125 18.32 1.35 -18.89
C ARG A 125 17.66 0.63 -17.70
N VAL A 126 16.55 1.15 -17.18
CA VAL A 126 15.79 0.47 -16.11
C VAL A 126 15.22 -0.83 -16.65
N GLN A 127 15.11 -1.85 -15.79
CA GLN A 127 14.57 -3.15 -16.14
C GLN A 127 13.07 -3.05 -16.46
N LYS A 128 12.73 -2.86 -17.74
CA LYS A 128 11.37 -2.62 -18.23
C LYS A 128 10.36 -3.70 -17.84
N PHE A 129 10.81 -4.96 -17.72
CA PHE A 129 9.98 -6.05 -17.23
C PHE A 129 9.38 -5.76 -15.84
N TRP A 130 10.21 -5.30 -14.90
CA TRP A 130 9.76 -4.99 -13.53
C TRP A 130 8.87 -3.75 -13.48
N CYS A 131 9.18 -2.71 -14.28
CA CYS A 131 8.31 -1.55 -14.42
C CYS A 131 6.92 -1.94 -14.95
N PHE A 132 6.86 -2.78 -16.00
CA PHE A 132 5.60 -3.26 -16.56
C PHE A 132 4.80 -4.06 -15.52
N ALA A 133 5.45 -4.99 -14.80
CA ALA A 133 4.80 -5.74 -13.74
C ALA A 133 4.23 -4.83 -12.63
N LEU A 134 4.97 -3.80 -12.22
CA LEU A 134 4.50 -2.83 -11.22
C LEU A 134 3.36 -1.95 -11.74
N VAL A 135 3.37 -1.55 -13.02
CA VAL A 135 2.25 -0.81 -13.63
C VAL A 135 0.97 -1.63 -13.60
N VAL A 136 1.03 -2.91 -13.96
CA VAL A 136 -0.12 -3.83 -13.87
C VAL A 136 -0.57 -3.94 -12.41
N GLN A 137 0.36 -4.13 -11.48
CA GLN A 137 0.07 -4.24 -10.06
C GLN A 137 -0.63 -2.99 -9.48
N TYR A 138 -0.16 -1.78 -9.82
CA TYR A 138 -0.78 -0.54 -9.36
C TYR A 138 -2.14 -0.31 -9.99
N SER A 139 -2.32 -0.66 -11.26
CA SER A 139 -3.63 -0.59 -11.92
C SER A 139 -4.65 -1.48 -11.21
N PHE A 140 -4.23 -2.67 -10.78
CA PHE A 140 -5.06 -3.57 -9.99
C PHE A 140 -5.34 -3.04 -8.57
N MET A 141 -4.34 -2.44 -7.91
CA MET A 141 -4.56 -1.80 -6.59
C MET A 141 -5.52 -0.62 -6.66
N ILE A 142 -5.41 0.23 -7.69
CA ILE A 142 -6.31 1.36 -7.90
C ILE A 142 -7.75 0.89 -8.07
N THR A 143 -7.98 -0.18 -8.82
CA THR A 143 -9.34 -0.74 -9.01
C THR A 143 -9.91 -1.28 -7.71
N LEU A 144 -9.14 -2.05 -6.93
CA LEU A 144 -9.59 -2.57 -5.64
C LEU A 144 -9.85 -1.45 -4.60
N PHE A 145 -8.98 -0.44 -4.53
CA PHE A 145 -9.16 0.69 -3.61
C PHE A 145 -10.33 1.59 -4.03
N SER A 146 -10.56 1.75 -5.34
CA SER A 146 -11.71 2.50 -5.85
C SER A 146 -13.02 1.78 -5.54
N ASP A 147 -13.08 0.45 -5.73
CA ASP A 147 -14.22 -0.38 -5.35
C ASP A 147 -14.50 -0.30 -3.85
N PHE A 148 -13.45 -0.41 -3.01
CA PHE A 148 -13.56 -0.21 -1.57
C PHE A 148 -14.11 1.18 -1.23
N TYR A 149 -13.58 2.24 -1.85
CA TYR A 149 -14.02 3.61 -1.62
C TYR A 149 -15.51 3.79 -1.93
N VAL A 150 -15.96 3.30 -3.09
CA VAL A 150 -17.37 3.40 -3.51
C VAL A 150 -18.28 2.66 -2.55
N LYS A 151 -17.93 1.42 -2.18
CA LYS A 151 -18.72 0.60 -1.24
C LYS A 151 -18.75 1.21 0.17
N ALA A 152 -17.65 1.76 0.65
CA ALA A 152 -17.53 2.28 2.01
C ALA A 152 -18.12 3.69 2.19
N TYR A 153 -18.12 4.51 1.13
CA TYR A 153 -18.33 5.96 1.26
C TYR A 153 -19.31 6.60 0.28
N ALA A 154 -19.59 5.96 -0.86
CA ALA A 154 -20.43 6.52 -1.92
C ALA A 154 -21.75 5.75 -2.11
N SER A 155 -21.86 4.51 -1.62
CA SER A 155 -23.13 3.79 -1.64
C SER A 155 -24.09 4.42 -0.63
N PRO A 156 -25.27 4.93 -1.05
CA PRO A 156 -26.31 5.27 -0.11
C PRO A 156 -26.72 3.96 0.58
N THR A 157 -26.55 3.90 1.89
CA THR A 157 -27.10 2.82 2.71
C THR A 157 -28.55 2.64 2.27
N LYS A 158 -28.91 1.49 1.68
CA LYS A 158 -30.33 1.13 1.57
C LYS A 158 -30.86 1.18 2.99
N SER A 159 -31.69 2.17 3.30
CA SER A 159 -32.47 2.19 4.52
C SER A 159 -33.15 0.83 4.59
N LYS A 160 -32.86 0.05 5.64
CA LYS A 160 -33.76 -1.04 6.00
C LYS A 160 -35.14 -0.39 6.17
N PRO A 161 -36.19 -0.84 5.46
CA PRO A 161 -37.54 -0.51 5.86
C PRO A 161 -37.72 -1.03 7.29
N SER A 162 -38.27 -0.16 8.12
CA SER A 162 -38.72 -0.39 9.50
C SER A 162 -39.45 -1.72 9.68
#